data_AF-A0A8T4NTH8-F1
#
_entry.id   AF-A0A8T4NTH8-F1
#
_cell.length_a   1.000
_cell.length_b   1.000
_cell.length_c   1.000
_cell.angle_alpha   90.00
_cell.angle_beta   90.00
_cell.angle_gamma   90.00
#
_symmetry.space_group_name_H-M   'P 1'
#
loop_
_entity.id
_entity.type
_entity.pdbx_description
1 polymer ?
#
loop_
_entity_poly.entity_id
_entity_poly.type
_entity_poly.pdbx_seq_one_letter_code
_entity_poly.pdbx_strand_id
1 'polypeptide(L)'
;MTNNLEREIINLVAVDRLYIPSSSFDGKLKRRREKYAKEIELPKDPYKGERAYGRVVESDKNKSRGMREGIEKFCEEFPKYGKILNGYIEEERVVREKHLFFGMNEGKRLTNNDYMNVLSDLGLSPVTAEKYCEIALDISRNLTKKRDEKERSVLIG
;
A
#
# COMPACT_ATOMS: atom_id res chain seq x y z
N MET A 1 -5.84 11.54 20.30
CA MET A 1 -6.17 10.65 19.17
C MET A 1 -5.31 10.94 17.93
N THR A 2 -5.11 12.20 17.54
CA THR A 2 -4.26 12.61 16.38
C THR A 2 -2.81 12.13 16.42
N ASN A 3 -2.15 12.20 17.59
CA ASN A 3 -0.74 11.76 17.72
C ASN A 3 -0.52 10.26 17.46
N ASN A 4 -1.53 9.41 17.69
CA ASN A 4 -1.38 7.97 17.48
C ASN A 4 -1.47 7.64 15.99
N LEU A 5 -2.42 8.26 15.30
CA LEU A 5 -2.63 8.07 13.87
C LEU A 5 -1.47 8.63 13.03
N GLU A 6 -0.89 9.78 13.44
CA GLU A 6 0.34 10.27 12.80
C GLU A 6 1.50 9.29 12.93
N ARG A 7 1.67 8.68 14.12
CA ARG A 7 2.72 7.70 14.37
C ARG A 7 2.52 6.44 13.52
N GLU A 8 1.28 5.98 13.35
CA GLU A 8 0.96 4.83 12.50
C GLU A 8 1.29 5.11 11.02
N ILE A 9 0.96 6.30 10.51
CA ILE A 9 1.34 6.70 9.14
C ILE A 9 2.86 6.80 9.01
N ILE A 10 3.55 7.38 10.00
CA ILE A 10 5.03 7.43 10.03
C ILE A 10 5.63 6.02 9.96
N ASN A 11 5.08 5.08 10.74
CA ASN A 11 5.49 3.68 10.71
C ASN A 11 5.24 3.05 9.33
N LEU A 12 4.11 3.32 8.70
CA LEU A 12 3.80 2.85 7.35
C LEU A 12 4.80 3.39 6.32
N VAL A 13 5.12 4.68 6.36
CA VAL A 13 6.13 5.30 5.48
C VAL A 13 7.51 4.67 5.72
N ALA A 14 7.87 4.41 6.98
CA ALA A 14 9.15 3.81 7.33
C ALA A 14 9.26 2.37 6.82
N VAL A 15 8.25 1.54 7.06
CA VAL A 15 8.18 0.15 6.54
C VAL A 15 8.26 0.14 5.02
N ASP A 16 7.50 1.00 4.34
CA ASP A 16 7.49 1.06 2.88
C ASP A 16 8.86 1.43 2.29
N ARG A 17 9.60 2.33 2.95
CA ARG A 17 10.96 2.68 2.54
C ARG A 17 11.99 1.60 2.80
N LEU A 18 11.79 0.77 3.83
CA LEU A 18 12.62 -0.40 4.15
C LEU A 18 12.27 -1.61 3.27
N TYR A 19 11.01 -1.70 2.83
CA TYR A 19 10.50 -2.75 1.96
C TYR A 19 11.19 -2.74 0.59
N ILE A 20 11.24 -1.57 -0.06
CA ILE A 20 11.81 -1.40 -1.41
C ILE A 20 13.24 -1.95 -1.57
N PRO A 21 14.20 -1.64 -0.69
CA PRO A 21 15.57 -2.13 -0.83
C PRO A 21 15.73 -3.60 -0.46
N SER A 22 14.71 -4.28 0.07
CA SER A 22 14.87 -5.62 0.63
C SER A 22 14.21 -6.71 -0.20
N SER A 23 15.04 -7.45 -0.95
CA SER A 23 14.64 -8.74 -1.54
C SER A 23 14.57 -9.88 -0.51
N SER A 24 15.36 -9.82 0.58
CA SER A 24 15.47 -10.91 1.57
C SER A 24 14.48 -10.82 2.74
N PHE A 25 13.99 -9.62 3.10
CA PHE A 25 12.91 -9.42 4.09
C PHE A 25 11.54 -9.19 3.46
N ASP A 26 11.45 -9.30 2.12
CA ASP A 26 10.29 -9.00 1.29
C ASP A 26 8.99 -9.55 1.89
N GLY A 27 8.95 -10.83 2.27
CA GLY A 27 7.74 -11.45 2.82
C GLY A 27 7.32 -10.98 4.23
N LYS A 28 8.25 -10.56 5.10
CA LYS A 28 7.90 -10.03 6.45
C LYS A 28 7.51 -8.56 6.37
N LEU A 29 8.28 -7.78 5.62
CA LEU A 29 8.02 -6.35 5.42
C LEU A 29 6.74 -6.12 4.62
N LYS A 30 6.45 -6.93 3.58
CA LYS A 30 5.19 -6.87 2.84
C LYS A 30 3.98 -7.09 3.74
N ARG A 31 3.98 -8.19 4.51
CA ARG A 31 2.89 -8.51 5.45
C ARG A 31 2.69 -7.42 6.50
N ARG A 32 3.78 -6.83 7.00
CA ARG A 32 3.70 -5.72 7.96
C ARG A 32 3.22 -4.43 7.33
N ARG A 33 3.63 -4.11 6.10
CA ARG A 33 3.14 -2.95 5.34
C ARG A 33 1.64 -3.03 5.14
N GLU A 34 1.14 -4.19 4.72
CA GLU A 34 -0.30 -4.44 4.57
C GLU A 34 -1.03 -4.36 5.92
N LYS A 35 -0.45 -4.91 6.99
CA LYS A 35 -1.01 -4.83 8.35
C LYS A 35 -1.12 -3.39 8.83
N TYR A 36 -0.05 -2.60 8.76
CA TYR A 36 -0.08 -1.19 9.16
C TYR A 36 -1.07 -0.39 8.34
N ALA A 37 -1.13 -0.63 7.03
CA ALA A 37 -2.11 0.05 6.20
C ALA A 37 -3.55 -0.29 6.63
N LYS A 38 -3.86 -1.56 6.91
CA LYS A 38 -5.19 -2.02 7.36
C LYS A 38 -5.58 -1.54 8.76
N GLU A 39 -4.61 -1.35 9.66
CA GLU A 39 -4.85 -0.85 11.01
C GLU A 39 -5.09 0.66 11.07
N ILE A 40 -4.64 1.42 10.06
CA ILE A 40 -4.85 2.87 10.00
C ILE A 40 -6.31 3.16 9.61
N GLU A 41 -7.11 3.54 10.60
CA GLU A 41 -8.46 4.06 10.40
C GLU A 41 -8.41 5.57 10.14
N LEU A 42 -8.35 5.96 8.85
CA LEU A 42 -8.43 7.37 8.49
C LEU A 42 -9.86 7.91 8.62
N PRO A 43 -10.03 9.18 9.03
CA PRO A 43 -11.31 9.89 8.90
C PRO A 43 -11.73 10.00 7.42
N LYS A 44 -13.01 10.32 7.18
CA LYS A 44 -13.54 10.50 5.81
C LYS A 44 -12.79 11.57 5.02
N ASP A 45 -12.28 12.58 5.70
CA ASP A 45 -11.46 13.64 5.12
C ASP A 45 -9.97 13.26 5.10
N PRO A 46 -9.18 13.78 4.15
CA PRO A 46 -7.74 13.56 4.12
C PRO A 46 -7.08 13.94 5.45
N TYR A 47 -6.38 13.00 6.06
CA TYR A 47 -5.61 13.26 7.26
C TYR A 47 -4.35 14.06 6.93
N LYS A 48 -4.14 15.14 7.67
CA LYS A 48 -2.94 15.97 7.59
C LYS A 48 -2.41 16.24 8.99
N GLY A 49 -1.41 15.46 9.40
CA GLY A 49 -0.66 15.65 10.63
C GLY A 49 0.45 16.68 10.49
N GLU A 50 1.33 16.75 11.48
CA GLU A 50 2.44 17.71 11.48
C GLU A 50 3.56 17.28 10.50
N ARG A 51 3.90 16.00 10.49
CA ARG A 51 4.97 15.38 9.70
C ARG A 51 4.45 14.55 8.54
N ALA A 52 3.28 13.92 8.69
CA ALA A 52 2.77 12.95 7.72
C ALA A 52 1.31 13.21 7.32
N TYR A 53 0.93 12.70 6.15
CA TYR A 53 -0.42 12.79 5.61
C TYR A 53 -0.90 11.43 5.09
N GLY A 54 -2.22 11.26 5.02
CA GLY A 54 -2.84 10.07 4.45
C GLY A 54 -4.24 10.36 3.90
N ARG A 55 -4.62 9.67 2.83
CA ARG A 55 -5.98 9.74 2.26
C ARG A 55 -6.40 8.38 1.71
N VAL A 56 -7.68 8.03 1.89
CA VAL A 56 -8.26 6.84 1.26
C VAL A 56 -8.95 7.23 -0.03
N VAL A 57 -8.68 6.49 -1.09
CA VAL A 57 -9.34 6.63 -2.40
C VAL A 57 -9.94 5.29 -2.78
N GLU A 58 -11.23 5.29 -3.10
CA GLU A 58 -11.92 4.15 -3.68
C GLU A 58 -11.81 4.21 -5.21
N SER A 59 -11.40 3.11 -5.83
CA SER A 59 -11.29 2.99 -7.27
C SER A 59 -11.89 1.66 -7.74
N ASP A 60 -12.75 1.73 -8.74
CA ASP A 60 -13.29 0.56 -9.41
C ASP A 60 -12.28 0.07 -10.45
N LYS A 61 -11.82 -1.18 -10.33
CA LYS A 61 -10.97 -1.81 -11.36
C LYS A 61 -11.61 -3.04 -11.94
N ASN A 62 -11.59 -3.11 -13.27
CA ASN A 62 -12.00 -4.28 -14.03
C ASN A 62 -10.90 -5.34 -13.97
N LYS A 63 -11.17 -6.48 -13.33
CA LYS A 63 -10.28 -7.65 -13.42
C LYS A 63 -10.47 -8.34 -14.76
N SER A 64 -9.42 -8.38 -15.58
CA SER A 64 -9.35 -9.25 -16.74
C SER A 64 -8.47 -10.45 -16.41
N ARG A 65 -9.04 -11.67 -16.44
CA ARG A 65 -8.34 -12.88 -16.90
C ARG A 65 -9.26 -14.10 -16.93
N GLY A 66 -9.40 -14.69 -18.13
CA GLY A 66 -9.75 -16.09 -18.32
C GLY A 66 -11.06 -16.34 -19.07
N MET A 67 -12.20 -15.91 -18.54
CA MET A 67 -13.52 -16.42 -18.98
C MET A 67 -14.16 -15.74 -20.21
N ARG A 68 -13.47 -14.81 -20.87
CA ARG A 68 -14.11 -13.99 -21.93
C ARG A 68 -14.56 -14.82 -23.12
N GLU A 69 -13.73 -15.76 -23.58
CA GLU A 69 -14.07 -16.64 -24.71
C GLU A 69 -15.23 -17.59 -24.38
N GLY A 70 -15.34 -18.08 -23.14
CA GLY A 70 -16.46 -18.92 -22.70
C GLY A 70 -17.77 -18.15 -22.62
N ILE A 71 -17.72 -16.89 -22.18
CA ILE A 71 -18.89 -16.01 -22.12
C ILE A 71 -19.30 -15.58 -23.54
N GLU A 72 -18.35 -15.30 -24.43
CA GLU A 72 -18.63 -14.97 -25.82
C GLU A 72 -19.32 -16.14 -26.53
N LYS A 73 -18.79 -17.36 -26.42
CA LYS A 73 -19.44 -18.57 -26.97
C LYS A 73 -20.83 -18.83 -26.38
N PHE A 74 -21.01 -18.61 -25.07
CA PHE A 74 -22.31 -18.73 -24.42
C PHE A 74 -23.31 -17.65 -24.90
N CYS A 75 -22.83 -16.43 -25.16
CA CYS A 75 -23.65 -15.37 -25.74
C CYS A 75 -24.04 -15.64 -27.18
N GLU A 76 -23.19 -16.33 -27.95
CA GLU A 76 -23.50 -16.78 -29.31
C GLU A 76 -24.58 -17.86 -29.32
N GLU A 77 -24.48 -18.87 -28.45
CA GLU A 77 -25.46 -19.96 -28.35
C GLU A 77 -26.79 -19.52 -27.73
N PHE A 78 -26.76 -18.58 -26.76
CA PHE A 78 -27.95 -18.12 -26.04
C PHE A 78 -28.01 -16.58 -25.93
N PRO A 79 -28.38 -15.85 -27.00
CA PRO A 79 -28.24 -14.39 -27.07
C PRO A 79 -29.01 -13.61 -26.00
N LYS A 80 -30.20 -14.10 -25.61
CA LYS A 80 -31.07 -13.43 -24.63
C LYS A 80 -30.56 -13.61 -23.20
N TYR A 81 -30.06 -14.81 -22.87
CA TYR A 81 -29.56 -15.14 -21.54
C TYR A 81 -28.10 -14.76 -21.34
N GLY A 82 -27.30 -14.83 -22.40
CA GLY A 82 -25.90 -14.39 -22.41
C GLY A 82 -25.77 -12.89 -22.12
N LYS A 83 -26.65 -12.03 -22.67
CA LYS A 83 -26.66 -10.60 -22.32
C LYS A 83 -26.95 -10.34 -20.85
N ILE A 84 -27.89 -11.09 -20.26
CA ILE A 84 -28.25 -10.96 -18.85
C ILE A 84 -27.08 -11.45 -17.97
N LEU A 85 -26.50 -12.60 -18.31
CA LEU A 85 -25.35 -13.17 -17.62
C LEU A 85 -24.14 -12.22 -17.70
N ASN A 86 -23.86 -11.65 -18.88
CA ASN A 86 -22.76 -10.71 -19.04
C ASN A 86 -23.00 -9.41 -18.24
N GLY A 87 -24.25 -8.94 -18.15
CA GLY A 87 -24.62 -7.83 -17.28
C GLY A 87 -24.32 -8.11 -15.80
N TYR A 88 -24.77 -9.26 -15.27
CA TYR A 88 -24.46 -9.66 -13.89
C TYR A 88 -22.96 -9.86 -13.65
N ILE A 89 -22.26 -10.46 -14.62
CA ILE A 89 -20.82 -10.68 -14.53
C ILE A 89 -20.07 -9.34 -14.56
N GLU A 90 -20.49 -8.37 -15.38
CA GLU A 90 -19.89 -7.04 -15.41
C GLU A 90 -20.15 -6.27 -14.10
N GLU A 91 -21.36 -6.35 -13.53
CA GLU A 91 -21.68 -5.77 -12.22
C GLU A 91 -20.86 -6.41 -11.08
N GLU A 92 -20.71 -7.75 -11.05
CA GLU A 92 -19.90 -8.45 -10.05
C GLU A 92 -18.38 -8.29 -10.27
N ARG A 93 -17.94 -8.03 -11.51
CA ARG A 93 -16.51 -7.83 -11.86
C ARG A 93 -15.94 -6.49 -11.42
N VAL A 94 -16.79 -5.56 -10.96
CA VAL A 94 -16.34 -4.31 -10.37
C VAL A 94 -15.82 -4.58 -8.97
N VAL A 95 -14.50 -4.85 -8.87
CA VAL A 95 -13.84 -4.87 -7.56
C VAL A 95 -13.63 -3.43 -7.14
N ARG A 96 -14.34 -3.03 -6.08
CA ARG A 96 -14.05 -1.79 -5.34
C ARG A 96 -12.72 -1.96 -4.61
N GLU A 97 -11.64 -1.46 -5.20
CA GLU A 97 -10.35 -1.38 -4.53
C GLU A 97 -10.29 -0.12 -3.68
N LYS A 98 -10.01 -0.27 -2.38
CA LYS A 98 -9.66 0.85 -1.50
C LYS A 98 -8.15 0.98 -1.46
N HIS A 99 -7.64 2.18 -1.73
CA HIS A 99 -6.21 2.49 -1.66
C HIS A 99 -5.96 3.56 -0.60
N LEU A 100 -4.99 3.32 0.29
CA LEU A 100 -4.45 4.35 1.16
C LEU A 100 -3.23 4.98 0.49
N PHE A 101 -3.34 6.26 0.19
CA PHE A 101 -2.23 7.10 -0.20
C PHE A 101 -1.61 7.73 1.04
N PHE A 102 -0.30 7.72 1.15
CA PHE A 102 0.42 8.21 2.32
C PHE A 102 1.77 8.81 1.96
N GLY A 103 2.25 9.72 2.81
CA GLY A 103 3.54 10.36 2.62
C GLY A 103 3.94 11.28 3.76
N MET A 104 5.08 11.96 3.56
CA MET A 104 5.58 13.00 4.47
C MET A 104 5.23 14.37 3.93
N ASN A 105 4.84 15.29 4.81
CA ASN A 105 4.65 16.70 4.47
C ASN A 105 5.95 17.29 3.90
N GLU A 106 5.81 18.35 3.10
CA GLU A 106 6.95 19.03 2.49
C GLU A 106 7.97 19.49 3.55
N GLY A 107 9.26 19.24 3.26
CA GLY A 107 10.36 19.54 4.18
C GLY A 107 10.50 18.58 5.38
N LYS A 108 9.51 17.71 5.65
CA LYS A 108 9.56 16.75 6.76
C LYS A 108 10.21 15.43 6.32
N ARG A 109 10.98 14.82 7.22
CA ARG A 109 11.69 13.56 6.98
C ARG A 109 11.47 12.59 8.13
N LEU A 110 11.61 11.30 7.82
CA LEU A 110 11.72 10.27 8.85
C LEU A 110 13.06 10.41 9.56
N THR A 111 13.03 10.21 10.88
CA THR A 111 14.21 10.15 11.73
C THR A 111 14.72 8.72 11.82
N ASN A 112 15.97 8.53 12.26
CA ASN A 112 16.50 7.19 12.51
C ASN A 112 15.63 6.42 13.52
N ASN A 113 15.13 7.10 14.56
CA ASN A 113 14.26 6.47 15.56
C ASN A 113 12.97 5.90 14.94
N ASP A 114 12.40 6.57 13.93
CA ASP A 114 11.19 6.07 13.25
C ASP A 114 11.46 4.72 12.55
N TYR A 115 12.63 4.59 11.92
CA TYR A 115 13.04 3.34 11.29
C TYR A 115 13.41 2.26 12.32
N MET A 116 14.12 2.64 13.37
CA MET A 116 14.53 1.72 14.43
C MET A 116 13.33 1.11 15.14
N ASN A 117 12.28 1.90 15.42
CA ASN A 117 11.03 1.40 16.00
C ASN A 117 10.42 0.28 15.13
N VAL A 118 10.33 0.51 13.82
CA VAL A 118 9.80 -0.48 12.87
C VAL A 118 10.65 -1.75 12.83
N LEU A 119 11.98 -1.62 12.84
CA LEU A 119 12.90 -2.76 12.81
C LEU A 119 12.85 -3.55 14.12
N SER A 120 12.73 -2.88 15.27
CA SER A 120 12.51 -3.52 16.56
C SER A 120 11.17 -4.27 16.61
N ASP A 121 10.10 -3.70 16.05
CA ASP A 121 8.79 -4.38 15.94
C ASP A 121 8.82 -5.61 15.00
N LEU A 122 9.83 -5.70 14.14
CA LEU A 122 10.13 -6.87 13.31
C LEU A 122 10.95 -7.94 14.05
N GLY A 123 11.34 -7.68 15.30
CA GLY A 123 12.10 -8.58 16.15
C GLY A 123 13.62 -8.50 15.95
N LEU A 124 14.14 -7.45 15.31
CA LEU A 124 15.58 -7.24 15.20
C LEU A 124 16.15 -6.69 16.51
N SER A 125 17.32 -7.20 16.90
CA SER A 125 18.07 -6.61 18.01
C SER A 125 18.53 -5.19 17.64
N PRO A 126 18.73 -4.28 18.62
CA PRO A 126 19.11 -2.90 18.34
C PRO A 126 20.34 -2.77 17.43
N VAL A 127 21.38 -3.57 17.70
CA VAL A 127 22.63 -3.57 16.91
C VAL A 127 22.40 -4.03 15.46
N THR A 128 21.50 -4.99 15.24
CA THR A 128 21.19 -5.50 13.89
C THR A 128 20.30 -4.52 13.13
N ALA A 129 19.31 -3.93 13.83
CA ALA A 129 18.43 -2.91 13.28
C ALA A 129 19.22 -1.68 12.79
N GLU A 130 20.19 -1.22 13.57
CA GLU A 130 21.02 -0.06 13.23
C GLU A 130 21.82 -0.29 11.94
N LYS A 131 22.56 -1.40 11.86
CA LYS A 131 23.31 -1.79 10.65
C LYS A 131 22.42 -1.92 9.42
N TYR A 132 21.24 -2.53 9.58
CA TYR A 132 20.30 -2.68 8.49
C TYR A 132 19.72 -1.33 8.03
N CYS A 133 19.43 -0.45 9.00
CA CYS A 133 18.85 0.86 8.74
C CYS A 133 19.80 1.72 7.88
N GLU A 134 21.09 1.74 8.19
CA GLU A 134 22.10 2.47 7.40
C GLU A 134 22.09 2.01 5.93
N ILE A 135 22.19 0.70 5.70
CA ILE A 135 22.25 0.11 4.36
C ILE A 135 20.93 0.35 3.60
N ALA A 136 19.80 0.10 4.25
CA ALA A 136 18.49 0.24 3.63
C ALA A 136 18.19 1.70 3.25
N LEU A 137 18.62 2.67 4.06
CA LEU A 137 18.42 4.10 3.77
C LEU A 137 19.22 4.57 2.56
N ASP A 138 20.46 4.12 2.41
CA ASP A 138 21.29 4.49 1.27
C ASP A 138 20.73 3.92 -0.03
N ILE A 139 20.28 2.67 -0.02
CA ILE A 139 19.62 2.06 -1.19
C ILE A 139 18.28 2.78 -1.48
N SER A 140 17.47 3.04 -0.45
CA SER A 140 16.17 3.71 -0.58
C SER A 140 16.31 5.13 -1.15
N ARG A 141 17.32 5.90 -0.73
CA ARG A 141 17.64 7.23 -1.28
C ARG A 141 18.01 7.17 -2.76
N ASN A 142 18.81 6.19 -3.15
CA ASN A 142 19.23 6.01 -4.55
C ASN A 142 18.06 5.58 -5.43
N LEU A 143 17.15 4.75 -4.93
CA LEU A 143 15.96 4.31 -5.66
C LEU A 143 14.89 5.42 -5.77
N THR A 144 14.70 6.21 -4.71
CA THR A 144 13.74 7.32 -4.71
C THR A 144 14.19 8.47 -5.63
N LYS A 145 15.50 8.68 -5.82
CA LYS A 145 15.99 9.64 -6.84
C LYS A 145 15.69 9.22 -8.28
N LYS A 146 15.51 7.91 -8.53
CA LYS A 146 15.28 7.36 -9.87
C LYS A 146 13.79 7.28 -10.24
N ARG A 147 12.90 7.20 -9.24
CA ARG A 147 11.45 7.19 -9.41
C ARG A 147 10.91 8.53 -8.95
N ASP A 148 10.43 9.37 -9.86
CA ASP A 148 9.83 10.69 -9.57
C ASP A 148 8.47 10.57 -8.83
N GLU A 149 8.30 9.54 -8.00
CA GLU A 149 7.08 9.18 -7.29
C GLU A 149 7.06 9.88 -5.93
N LYS A 150 6.41 11.05 -5.89
CA LYS A 150 6.21 11.83 -4.65
C LYS A 150 5.14 11.26 -3.73
N GLU A 151 4.19 10.49 -4.26
CA GLU A 151 3.05 9.95 -3.51
C GLU A 151 3.00 8.43 -3.67
N ARG A 152 2.80 7.71 -2.56
CA ARG A 152 2.78 6.24 -2.53
C ARG A 152 1.44 5.74 -2.05
N SER A 153 1.05 4.55 -2.52
CA SER A 153 -0.19 3.90 -2.11
C SER A 153 -0.02 2.44 -1.70
N VAL A 154 -0.95 1.96 -0.87
CA VAL A 154 -1.12 0.55 -0.50
C VAL A 154 -2.60 0.20 -0.64
N LEU A 155 -2.88 -0.98 -1.21
CA LEU A 155 -4.23 -1.53 -1.29
C LEU A 155 -4.69 -1.97 0.11
N ILE A 156 -5.84 -1.47 0.54
CA ILE A 156 -6.53 -1.82 1.77
C ILE A 156 -7.86 -2.46 1.39
N GLY A 157 -7.79 -3.67 0.86
CA GLY A 157 -8.92 -4.53 0.52
C GLY A 157 -8.66 -5.95 0.98
#